data_AF-A0A965G754-F1
#
_entry.id   AF-A0A965G754-F1
#
_cell.length_a   1.000
_cell.length_b   1.000
_cell.length_c   1.000
_cell.angle_alpha   90.00
_cell.angle_beta   90.00
_cell.angle_gamma   90.00
#
_symmetry.space_group_name_H-M   'P 1'
#
loop_
_entity.id
_entity.type
_entity.pdbx_description
1 polymer ?
#
loop_
_entity_poly.entity_id
_entity_poly.type
_entity_poly.pdbx_seq_one_letter_code
_entity_poly.pdbx_strand_id
1 'polypeptide(L)'
;MMSIYCKNHARPFIFFVLFSLGSVLHADPQLSSWLTEASTKYARIYTSSNNRTAGISTTTWTGQTSPTYAGVHEIDYSINWIYIKNTGLAPYVMGPWLNPNLPKNQGTSTGVYRFPRSPSVISNLATTGRTLTGQGSIGFLVDGVALYNTSDGFSYSLSNAKDAAPNANIGPGDGIWNRDAW
;
A
#
# COMPACT_ATOMS: atom_id res chain seq x y z
N MET A 1 95.65 6.04 12.92
CA MET A 1 94.68 6.97 12.31
C MET A 1 93.44 6.15 11.96
N MET A 2 92.47 6.09 12.88
CA MET A 2 91.29 5.22 12.77
C MET A 2 90.08 6.10 12.48
N SER A 3 89.52 5.99 11.27
CA SER A 3 88.39 6.81 10.80
C SER A 3 87.07 6.19 11.27
N ILE A 4 86.21 6.97 11.93
CA ILE A 4 84.87 6.57 12.37
C ILE A 4 83.89 6.92 11.24
N TYR A 5 83.24 5.91 10.65
CA TYR A 5 82.17 6.09 9.66
C TYR A 5 80.81 6.12 10.39
N CYS A 6 80.07 7.23 10.29
CA CYS A 6 78.69 7.33 10.77
C CYS A 6 77.73 6.94 9.64
N LYS A 7 76.91 5.90 9.83
CA LYS A 7 75.96 5.39 8.83
C LYS A 7 74.60 6.05 9.06
N ASN A 8 74.23 6.99 8.18
CA ASN A 8 72.96 7.69 8.24
C ASN A 8 71.82 6.78 7.74
N HIS A 9 70.90 6.39 8.62
CA HIS A 9 69.72 5.59 8.26
C HIS A 9 68.52 6.50 8.01
N ALA A 10 68.27 6.84 6.73
CA ALA A 10 67.02 7.48 6.33
C ALA A 10 65.88 6.45 6.42
N ARG A 11 64.90 6.69 7.30
CA ARG A 11 63.69 5.87 7.43
C ARG A 11 62.61 6.40 6.47
N PRO A 12 62.03 5.57 5.58
CA PRO A 12 60.93 6.00 4.73
C PRO A 12 59.64 6.15 5.56
N PHE A 13 59.04 7.33 5.54
CA PHE A 13 57.74 7.60 6.15
C PHE A 13 56.65 7.21 5.14
N ILE A 14 56.00 6.06 5.33
CA ILE A 14 54.90 5.61 4.47
C ILE A 14 53.62 6.33 4.92
N PHE A 15 53.09 7.20 4.06
CA PHE A 15 51.79 7.85 4.25
C PHE A 15 50.68 6.93 3.71
N PHE A 16 49.87 6.35 4.60
CA PHE A 16 48.72 5.53 4.24
C PHE A 16 47.51 6.45 4.02
N VAL A 17 47.13 6.69 2.76
CA VAL A 17 45.92 7.46 2.43
C VAL A 17 44.71 6.54 2.56
N LEU A 18 43.86 6.80 3.56
CA LEU A 18 42.59 6.10 3.74
C LEU A 18 41.58 6.65 2.72
N PHE A 19 41.34 5.92 1.63
CA PHE A 19 40.30 6.28 0.65
C PHE A 19 38.93 5.85 1.21
N SER A 20 38.20 6.77 1.83
CA SER A 20 36.82 6.51 2.25
C SER A 20 35.93 6.44 0.99
N LEU A 21 35.56 5.24 0.58
CA LEU A 21 34.48 5.02 -0.38
C LEU A 21 33.17 5.51 0.26
N GLY A 22 32.80 6.76 0.00
CA GLY A 22 31.50 7.29 0.38
C GLY A 22 30.42 6.60 -0.42
N SER A 23 29.61 5.75 0.21
CA SER A 23 28.39 5.24 -0.39
C SER A 23 27.39 6.39 -0.54
N VAL A 24 27.05 6.75 -1.77
CA VAL A 24 25.88 7.60 -2.03
C VAL A 24 24.62 6.84 -1.60
N LEU A 25 23.91 7.36 -0.59
CA LEU A 25 22.55 6.94 -0.31
C LEU A 25 21.69 7.41 -1.48
N HIS A 26 21.31 6.50 -2.37
CA HIS A 26 20.26 6.77 -3.34
C HIS A 26 18.92 6.75 -2.62
N ALA A 27 18.16 7.84 -2.75
CA ALA A 27 16.76 7.83 -2.37
C ALA A 27 16.04 6.77 -3.21
N ASP A 28 15.37 5.84 -2.54
CA ASP A 28 14.48 4.88 -3.18
C ASP A 28 13.04 5.37 -2.95
N PRO A 29 12.50 6.21 -3.85
CA PRO A 29 11.18 6.79 -3.66
C PRO A 29 10.11 5.72 -3.54
N GLN A 30 10.29 4.53 -4.13
CA GLN A 30 9.31 3.46 -4.03
C GLN A 30 9.21 2.88 -2.60
N LEU A 31 10.23 3.07 -1.77
CA LEU A 31 10.25 2.70 -0.35
C LEU A 31 9.96 3.90 0.58
N SER A 32 10.36 5.11 0.19
CA SER A 32 10.24 6.29 1.05
C SER A 32 8.97 7.12 0.85
N SER A 33 8.14 6.83 -0.16
CA SER A 33 6.91 7.60 -0.46
C SER A 33 5.67 7.16 0.33
N TRP A 34 5.81 6.23 1.26
CA TRP A 34 4.69 5.72 2.05
C TRP A 34 4.44 6.57 3.30
N LEU A 35 3.17 6.73 3.68
CA LEU A 35 2.79 7.50 4.86
C LEU A 35 2.91 6.63 6.14
N THR A 36 4.15 6.40 6.59
CA THR A 36 4.44 5.55 7.76
C THR A 36 4.28 6.27 9.10
N GLU A 37 4.37 7.61 9.14
CA GLU A 37 4.17 8.39 10.36
C GLU A 37 2.79 8.14 10.99
N ALA A 38 1.80 7.88 10.14
CA ALA A 38 0.43 7.63 10.55
C ALA A 38 0.24 6.27 11.26
N SER A 39 1.21 5.38 11.18
CA SER A 39 1.17 4.03 11.74
C SER A 39 1.30 3.98 13.26
N THR A 40 1.62 5.12 13.86
CA THR A 40 1.63 5.32 15.32
C THR A 40 0.25 5.67 15.90
N LYS A 41 -0.76 5.88 15.03
CA LYS A 41 -2.11 6.31 15.43
C LYS A 41 -3.07 5.12 15.46
N TYR A 42 -3.94 5.08 16.46
CA TYR A 42 -5.06 4.14 16.46
C TYR A 42 -6.07 4.51 15.38
N ALA A 43 -6.58 3.49 14.69
CA ALA A 43 -7.73 3.60 13.80
C ALA A 43 -8.96 4.09 14.56
N ARG A 44 -9.76 4.95 13.93
CA ARG A 44 -10.94 5.56 14.53
C ARG A 44 -12.10 5.56 13.55
N ILE A 45 -13.31 5.36 14.06
CA ILE A 45 -14.53 5.52 13.26
C ILE A 45 -15.51 6.49 13.92
N TYR A 46 -16.34 7.12 13.10
CA TYR A 46 -17.64 7.62 13.52
C TYR A 46 -18.63 6.44 13.53
N THR A 47 -19.30 6.17 14.64
CA THR A 47 -20.30 5.09 14.72
C THR A 47 -21.69 5.51 14.25
N SER A 48 -21.92 6.81 14.01
CA SER A 48 -23.18 7.35 13.52
C SER A 48 -22.98 8.71 12.83
N SER A 49 -23.97 9.16 12.07
CA SER A 49 -23.97 10.49 11.47
C SER A 49 -23.93 11.60 12.53
N ASN A 50 -24.62 11.42 13.66
CA ASN A 50 -24.60 12.38 14.77
C ASN A 50 -23.19 12.49 15.36
N ASN A 51 -22.50 11.36 15.53
CA ASN A 51 -21.12 11.33 16.02
C ASN A 51 -20.16 12.03 15.05
N ARG A 52 -20.37 11.87 13.73
CA ARG A 52 -19.60 12.61 12.72
C ARG A 52 -19.82 14.11 12.82
N THR A 53 -21.07 14.57 12.90
CA THR A 53 -21.40 16.00 13.05
C THR A 53 -20.84 16.58 14.34
N ALA A 54 -20.82 15.81 15.43
CA ALA A 54 -20.26 16.22 16.71
C ALA A 54 -18.73 16.05 16.82
N GLY A 55 -18.06 15.46 15.83
CA GLY A 55 -16.63 15.15 15.88
C GLY A 55 -16.23 14.06 16.90
N ILE A 56 -17.19 13.26 17.37
CA ILE A 56 -17.00 12.22 18.40
C ILE A 56 -16.65 10.91 17.70
N SER A 57 -15.47 10.37 17.94
CA SER A 57 -15.02 9.10 17.35
C SER A 57 -14.49 8.12 18.39
N THR A 58 -14.51 6.83 18.05
CA THR A 58 -14.07 5.73 18.90
C THR A 58 -12.97 4.91 18.21
N THR A 59 -12.14 4.24 19.01
CA THR A 59 -11.10 3.29 18.56
C THR A 59 -11.56 1.82 18.61
N THR A 60 -12.80 1.58 19.05
CA THR A 60 -13.41 0.24 19.12
C THR A 60 -14.86 0.27 18.64
N TRP A 61 -15.31 -0.83 18.04
CA TRP A 61 -16.66 -1.00 17.49
C TRP A 61 -16.98 -2.48 17.24
N THR A 62 -18.20 -2.78 16.79
CA THR A 62 -18.60 -4.15 16.45
C THR A 62 -17.67 -4.74 15.38
N GLY A 63 -16.95 -5.81 15.72
CA GLY A 63 -15.95 -6.44 14.84
C GLY A 63 -14.50 -6.01 15.11
N GLN A 64 -14.29 -4.98 15.94
CA GLN A 64 -12.98 -4.50 16.38
C GLN A 64 -13.04 -4.08 17.86
N THR A 65 -12.93 -5.05 18.77
CA THR A 65 -13.14 -4.86 20.21
C THR A 65 -11.92 -4.34 20.97
N SER A 66 -10.77 -4.24 20.31
CA SER A 66 -9.55 -3.63 20.86
C SER A 66 -9.01 -2.58 19.90
N PRO A 67 -8.45 -1.46 20.40
CA PRO A 67 -7.78 -0.49 19.54
C PRO A 67 -6.71 -1.16 18.68
N THR A 68 -6.53 -0.67 17.45
CA THR A 68 -5.53 -1.19 16.51
C THR A 68 -4.92 -0.03 15.75
N TYR A 69 -3.61 -0.10 15.50
CA TYR A 69 -2.91 0.91 14.72
C TYR A 69 -3.38 0.95 13.27
N ALA A 70 -3.55 2.14 12.72
CA ALA A 70 -3.91 2.37 11.33
C ALA A 70 -2.68 2.37 10.41
N GLY A 71 -2.87 2.37 9.11
CA GLY A 71 -1.78 2.65 8.16
C GLY A 71 -0.78 1.50 7.91
N VAL A 72 0.35 1.86 7.31
CA VAL A 72 1.42 0.94 6.86
C VAL A 72 2.45 0.71 7.97
N HIS A 73 2.46 -0.49 8.56
CA HIS A 73 3.33 -0.85 9.69
C HIS A 73 4.73 -1.28 9.28
N GLU A 74 4.83 -1.86 8.09
CA GLU A 74 6.06 -2.52 7.62
C GLU A 74 6.14 -2.38 6.10
N ILE A 75 7.33 -2.06 5.61
CA ILE A 75 7.66 -2.00 4.20
C ILE A 75 8.91 -2.84 4.00
N ASP A 76 8.74 -3.97 3.32
CA ASP A 76 9.84 -4.85 2.96
C ASP A 76 10.09 -4.79 1.46
N TYR A 77 11.27 -5.22 1.02
CA TYR A 77 11.57 -5.28 -0.40
C TYR A 77 12.52 -6.42 -0.75
N SER A 78 12.43 -6.83 -2.00
CA SER A 78 13.41 -7.65 -2.69
C SER A 78 13.89 -6.91 -3.93
N ILE A 79 14.78 -7.51 -4.71
CA ILE A 79 15.24 -6.93 -5.98
C ILE A 79 14.10 -6.61 -6.95
N ASN A 80 13.00 -7.38 -6.92
CA ASN A 80 11.90 -7.26 -7.89
C ASN A 80 10.59 -6.75 -7.29
N TRP A 81 10.45 -6.75 -5.97
CA TRP A 81 9.16 -6.50 -5.30
C TRP A 81 9.30 -5.59 -4.10
N ILE A 82 8.27 -4.81 -3.85
CA ILE A 82 8.03 -4.05 -2.62
C ILE A 82 6.82 -4.67 -1.97
N TYR A 83 6.87 -4.81 -0.66
CA TYR A 83 5.85 -5.45 0.16
C TYR A 83 5.36 -4.44 1.18
N ILE A 84 4.05 -4.32 1.36
CA ILE A 84 3.48 -3.55 2.46
C ILE A 84 2.67 -4.44 3.37
N LYS A 85 2.74 -4.12 4.66
CA LYS A 85 1.88 -4.69 5.69
C LYS A 85 1.12 -3.58 6.37
N ASN A 86 -0.18 -3.72 6.42
CA ASN A 86 -1.09 -2.76 7.02
C ASN A 86 -2.25 -3.51 7.69
N THR A 87 -3.09 -2.78 8.42
CA THR A 87 -4.28 -3.35 9.08
C THR A 87 -5.53 -3.28 8.19
N GLY A 88 -5.41 -2.69 7.00
CA GLY A 88 -6.56 -2.30 6.16
C GLY A 88 -7.39 -1.14 6.74
N LEU A 89 -6.92 -0.50 7.81
CA LEU A 89 -7.61 0.61 8.48
C LEU A 89 -6.91 1.94 8.18
N ALA A 90 -7.69 2.94 7.80
CA ALA A 90 -7.17 4.26 7.43
C ALA A 90 -6.76 5.08 8.66
N PRO A 91 -5.77 5.97 8.52
CA PRO A 91 -5.32 6.84 9.61
C PRO A 91 -6.20 8.06 9.87
N TYR A 92 -7.10 8.41 8.94
CA TYR A 92 -8.15 9.40 9.16
C TYR A 92 -9.35 8.79 9.89
N VAL A 93 -10.20 9.63 10.49
CA VAL A 93 -11.44 9.15 11.13
C VAL A 93 -12.41 8.67 10.06
N MET A 94 -12.67 7.39 10.08
CA MET A 94 -13.41 6.65 9.08
C MET A 94 -14.93 6.67 9.32
N GLY A 95 -15.73 6.33 8.29
CA GLY A 95 -17.17 6.17 8.41
C GLY A 95 -17.97 7.47 8.56
N PRO A 96 -19.23 7.40 9.03
CA PRO A 96 -19.90 6.22 9.56
C PRO A 96 -20.37 5.23 8.49
N TRP A 97 -20.39 3.94 8.84
CA TRP A 97 -20.93 2.86 8.00
C TRP A 97 -21.86 1.96 8.81
N LEU A 98 -22.75 1.26 8.11
CA LEU A 98 -23.60 0.22 8.68
C LEU A 98 -22.99 -1.17 8.42
N ASN A 99 -23.35 -2.17 9.22
CA ASN A 99 -23.06 -3.57 8.93
C ASN A 99 -23.72 -3.95 7.58
N PRO A 100 -23.02 -4.63 6.64
CA PRO A 100 -21.74 -5.34 6.79
C PRO A 100 -20.47 -4.54 6.46
N ASN A 101 -20.58 -3.24 6.20
CA ASN A 101 -19.47 -2.41 5.74
C ASN A 101 -18.64 -1.79 6.88
N LEU A 102 -18.73 -2.33 8.10
CA LEU A 102 -17.85 -1.92 9.19
C LEU A 102 -16.45 -2.51 8.95
N PRO A 103 -15.40 -1.67 8.86
CA PRO A 103 -14.06 -2.19 8.68
C PRO A 103 -13.61 -2.92 9.95
N LYS A 104 -12.66 -3.84 9.83
CA LYS A 104 -11.96 -4.42 10.97
C LYS A 104 -10.52 -4.64 10.58
N ASN A 105 -9.64 -4.76 11.57
CA ASN A 105 -8.27 -5.14 11.33
C ASN A 105 -8.25 -6.47 10.57
N GLN A 106 -7.73 -6.45 9.34
CA GLN A 106 -7.63 -7.64 8.52
C GLN A 106 -6.39 -8.49 8.87
N GLY A 107 -5.55 -8.03 9.81
CA GLY A 107 -4.43 -8.79 10.38
C GLY A 107 -3.51 -9.38 9.31
N THR A 108 -3.04 -10.61 9.55
CA THR A 108 -2.31 -11.42 8.56
C THR A 108 -3.23 -12.10 7.54
N SER A 109 -4.56 -11.96 7.68
CA SER A 109 -5.52 -12.59 6.75
C SER A 109 -5.62 -11.84 5.42
N THR A 110 -5.22 -10.57 5.39
CA THR A 110 -4.78 -9.89 4.17
C THR A 110 -3.30 -10.16 3.97
N GLY A 111 -3.02 -10.95 2.93
CA GLY A 111 -1.66 -11.24 2.50
C GLY A 111 -0.88 -9.94 2.29
N VAL A 112 0.39 -9.97 2.68
CA VAL A 112 1.36 -8.93 2.36
C VAL A 112 1.19 -8.52 0.88
N TYR A 113 0.83 -7.26 0.64
CA TYR A 113 0.58 -6.78 -0.71
C TYR A 113 1.91 -6.45 -1.37
N ARG A 114 2.07 -6.85 -2.64
CA ARG A 114 3.32 -6.63 -3.36
C ARG A 114 3.16 -5.82 -4.63
N PHE A 115 4.13 -4.95 -4.88
CA PHE A 115 4.24 -4.11 -6.07
C PHE A 115 5.54 -4.43 -6.79
N PRO A 116 5.53 -4.59 -8.13
CA PRO A 116 6.77 -4.80 -8.88
C PRO A 116 7.61 -3.52 -8.83
N ARG A 117 8.90 -3.64 -8.58
CA ARG A 117 9.84 -2.50 -8.57
C ARG A 117 10.03 -1.89 -9.95
N SER A 118 9.88 -2.70 -11.00
CA SER A 118 9.84 -2.24 -12.38
C SER A 118 8.47 -2.57 -12.96
N PRO A 119 7.42 -1.75 -12.71
CA PRO A 119 6.13 -1.98 -13.32
C PRO A 119 6.26 -1.88 -14.84
N SER A 120 5.74 -2.85 -15.58
CA SER A 120 5.60 -2.71 -17.03
C SER A 120 4.61 -1.58 -17.28
N VAL A 121 5.12 -0.41 -17.68
CA VAL A 121 4.27 0.71 -18.09
C VAL A 121 3.43 0.21 -19.25
N ILE A 122 2.10 0.24 -19.13
CA ILE A 122 1.23 0.16 -20.29
C ILE A 122 1.42 1.50 -21.02
N SER A 123 2.42 1.54 -21.90
CA SER A 123 2.75 2.71 -22.71
C SER A 123 1.73 2.94 -23.82
N ASN A 124 0.80 1.99 -24.01
CA ASN A 124 -0.28 2.16 -24.97
C ASN A 124 -1.44 2.93 -24.32
N LEU A 125 -1.51 4.22 -24.61
CA LEU A 125 -2.69 5.05 -24.39
C LEU A 125 -3.88 4.56 -25.24
N ALA A 126 -3.68 3.72 -26.26
CA ALA A 126 -4.77 3.12 -27.01
C ALA A 126 -5.58 2.15 -26.14
N THR A 127 -6.89 2.19 -26.33
CA THR A 127 -7.89 1.35 -25.67
C THR A 127 -7.73 -0.14 -26.00
N THR A 128 -6.92 -0.48 -27.00
CA THR A 128 -6.59 -1.85 -27.39
C THR A 128 -5.62 -2.49 -26.40
N GLY A 129 -6.10 -3.52 -25.70
CA GLY A 129 -5.29 -4.33 -24.78
C GLY A 129 -5.51 -4.04 -23.28
N ARG A 130 -6.44 -3.15 -22.92
CA ARG A 130 -6.90 -3.02 -21.53
C ARG A 130 -7.87 -4.15 -21.21
N THR A 131 -7.68 -4.80 -20.08
CA THR A 131 -8.65 -5.73 -19.49
C THR A 131 -9.35 -5.04 -18.33
N LEU A 132 -10.56 -5.49 -18.01
CA LEU A 132 -11.21 -5.09 -16.76
C LEU A 132 -10.33 -5.47 -15.57
N THR A 133 -10.38 -4.66 -14.52
CA THR A 133 -9.80 -5.05 -13.24
C THR A 133 -10.62 -6.20 -12.65
N GLY A 134 -9.98 -7.07 -11.88
CA GLY A 134 -10.71 -8.11 -11.13
C GLY A 134 -11.59 -7.49 -10.03
N GLN A 135 -12.54 -8.27 -9.51
CA GLN A 135 -13.26 -7.86 -8.30
C GLN A 135 -12.31 -7.80 -7.10
N GLY A 136 -12.66 -6.99 -6.09
CA GLY A 136 -11.85 -6.80 -4.88
C GLY A 136 -10.89 -5.61 -4.99
N SER A 137 -9.79 -5.65 -4.23
CA SER A 137 -8.79 -4.58 -4.22
C SER A 137 -7.96 -4.57 -5.51
N ILE A 138 -7.86 -3.41 -6.13
CA ILE A 138 -7.15 -3.16 -7.39
C ILE A 138 -5.90 -2.30 -7.22
N GLY A 139 -5.65 -1.82 -5.98
CA GLY A 139 -4.50 -1.00 -5.64
C GLY A 139 -4.54 -0.56 -4.19
N PHE A 140 -3.55 0.22 -3.78
CA PHE A 140 -3.45 0.79 -2.44
C PHE A 140 -3.02 2.24 -2.52
N LEU A 141 -3.59 3.07 -1.64
CA LEU A 141 -3.14 4.43 -1.39
C LEU A 141 -1.84 4.40 -0.57
N VAL A 142 -1.12 5.52 -0.56
CA VAL A 142 0.18 5.65 0.15
C VAL A 142 0.07 5.49 1.67
N ASP A 143 -1.14 5.59 2.21
CA ASP A 143 -1.47 5.34 3.61
C ASP A 143 -1.86 3.87 3.88
N GLY A 144 -1.81 3.00 2.86
CA GLY A 144 -2.14 1.59 2.95
C GLY A 144 -3.62 1.27 2.83
N VAL A 145 -4.50 2.24 2.54
CA VAL A 145 -5.92 1.97 2.29
C VAL A 145 -6.10 1.33 0.92
N ALA A 146 -6.85 0.22 0.86
CA ALA A 146 -7.15 -0.47 -0.39
C ALA A 146 -8.09 0.37 -1.28
N LEU A 147 -7.74 0.47 -2.56
CA LEU A 147 -8.64 0.89 -3.63
C LEU A 147 -9.36 -0.33 -4.17
N TYR A 148 -10.68 -0.30 -4.21
CA TYR A 148 -11.50 -1.40 -4.72
C TYR A 148 -11.98 -1.13 -6.14
N ASN A 149 -12.25 -2.21 -6.88
CA ASN A 149 -12.96 -2.15 -8.15
C ASN A 149 -14.28 -1.39 -7.95
N THR A 150 -14.60 -0.49 -8.89
CA THR A 150 -15.79 0.36 -8.83
C THR A 150 -17.06 -0.35 -9.31
N SER A 151 -16.98 -1.60 -9.75
CA SER A 151 -18.13 -2.38 -10.24
C SER A 151 -18.81 -3.18 -9.13
N ASP A 152 -20.15 -3.25 -9.18
CA ASP A 152 -20.94 -4.12 -8.31
C ASP A 152 -20.90 -5.61 -8.70
N GLY A 153 -20.17 -5.95 -9.77
CA GLY A 153 -20.06 -7.32 -10.29
C GLY A 153 -21.21 -7.74 -11.21
N PHE A 154 -22.10 -6.82 -11.58
CA PHE A 154 -23.18 -7.05 -12.54
C PHE A 154 -23.01 -6.17 -13.79
N SER A 155 -23.66 -6.61 -14.87
CA SER A 155 -23.61 -5.94 -16.17
C SER A 155 -24.91 -6.11 -16.94
N TYR A 156 -25.09 -5.35 -18.02
CA TYR A 156 -26.22 -5.53 -18.94
C TYR A 156 -26.17 -6.93 -19.60
N SER A 157 -27.33 -7.57 -19.75
CA SER A 157 -27.48 -8.83 -20.49
C SER A 157 -28.30 -8.60 -21.76
N LEU A 158 -27.66 -8.75 -22.92
CA LEU A 158 -28.30 -8.54 -24.22
C LEU A 158 -29.38 -9.59 -24.50
N SER A 159 -29.13 -10.85 -24.18
CA SER A 159 -30.07 -11.96 -24.40
C SER A 159 -31.34 -11.84 -23.57
N ASN A 160 -31.27 -11.17 -22.43
CA ASN A 160 -32.40 -10.93 -21.53
C ASN A 160 -32.97 -9.50 -21.63
N ALA A 161 -32.36 -8.65 -22.46
CA ALA A 161 -32.69 -7.24 -22.69
C ALA A 161 -32.85 -6.42 -21.39
N LYS A 162 -32.03 -6.67 -20.37
CA LYS A 162 -32.10 -5.99 -19.06
C LYS A 162 -30.78 -6.04 -18.30
N ASP A 163 -30.66 -5.20 -17.27
CA ASP A 163 -29.55 -5.27 -16.33
C ASP A 163 -29.60 -6.53 -15.46
N ALA A 164 -28.45 -7.19 -15.30
CA ALA A 164 -28.29 -8.22 -14.29
C ALA A 164 -28.32 -7.62 -12.88
N ALA A 165 -28.78 -8.41 -11.91
CA ALA A 165 -28.84 -8.06 -10.50
C ALA A 165 -28.93 -9.35 -9.67
N PRO A 166 -28.65 -9.32 -8.35
CA PRO A 166 -28.72 -10.49 -7.48
C PRO A 166 -30.07 -11.23 -7.54
N ASN A 167 -31.16 -10.50 -7.79
CA ASN A 167 -32.53 -11.00 -7.85
C ASN A 167 -33.10 -11.10 -9.28
N ALA A 168 -32.27 -10.90 -10.32
CA ALA A 168 -32.74 -10.91 -11.71
C ALA A 168 -32.87 -12.32 -12.31
N ASN A 169 -32.34 -13.36 -11.66
CA ASN A 169 -32.34 -14.76 -12.12
C ASN A 169 -31.73 -14.98 -13.53
N ILE A 170 -30.80 -14.12 -13.94
CA ILE A 170 -30.13 -14.18 -15.26
C ILE A 170 -28.60 -14.25 -15.18
N GLY A 171 -28.05 -14.51 -13.99
CA GLY A 171 -26.60 -14.47 -13.75
C GLY A 171 -26.05 -13.04 -13.65
N PRO A 172 -24.72 -12.84 -13.81
CA PRO A 172 -24.05 -11.54 -13.66
C PRO A 172 -24.12 -10.62 -14.91
N GLY A 173 -24.71 -11.10 -16.01
CA GLY A 173 -24.75 -10.39 -17.29
C GLY A 173 -23.54 -10.70 -18.19
N ASP A 174 -23.33 -9.87 -19.22
CA ASP A 174 -22.39 -10.18 -20.31
C ASP A 174 -20.95 -9.68 -20.06
N GLY A 175 -20.72 -8.92 -18.98
CA GLY A 175 -19.40 -8.39 -18.59
C GLY A 175 -18.88 -7.22 -19.46
N ILE A 176 -19.72 -6.68 -20.35
CA ILE A 176 -19.35 -5.60 -21.28
C ILE A 176 -19.72 -4.23 -20.70
N TRP A 177 -21.01 -4.01 -20.46
CA TRP A 177 -21.55 -2.80 -19.84
C TRP A 177 -21.74 -3.05 -18.35
N ASN A 178 -20.65 -2.91 -17.60
CA ASN A 178 -20.63 -3.17 -16.16
C ASN A 178 -21.28 -2.01 -15.40
N ARG A 179 -22.02 -2.38 -14.35
CA ARG A 179 -22.65 -1.44 -13.44
C ARG A 179 -21.67 -0.97 -12.38
N ASP A 180 -21.88 0.25 -11.92
CA ASP A 180 -21.13 0.84 -10.81
C ASP A 180 -21.68 0.34 -9.47
N ALA A 181 -20.77 0.15 -8.52
CA ALA A 181 -21.07 -0.07 -7.12
C ALA A 181 -21.66 1.20 -6.49
N TRP A 182 -22.68 0.99 -5.65
CA TRP A 182 -23.39 2.04 -4.92
C TRP A 182 -23.03 2.03 -3.43
#